data_AF-A0A966V4W9-F1
#
_entry.id   AF-A0A966V4W9-F1
#
_cell.length_a   1.000
_cell.length_b   1.000
_cell.length_c   1.000
_cell.angle_alpha   90.00
_cell.angle_beta   90.00
_cell.angle_gamma   90.00
#
_symmetry.space_group_name_H-M   'P 1'
#
loop_
_entity.id
_entity.type
_entity.pdbx_description
1 polymer ?
#
loop_
_entity_poly.entity_id
_entity_poly.type
_entity_poly.pdbx_seq_one_letter_code
_entity_poly.pdbx_strand_id
1 'polypeptide(L)'
;KRAIRAGTLAFSFVPVLCGSAFKNKGVQQMLDAVVDYLPSPLDIPPAEGTNLKGDEKVTREASEKAPFAALAFKIVADPFGKLTYFRVYSGRIAKGEELYNSVKEKRERVGRLLLMHANQREDIDVALAGDIVAGLGFKDVTTGDTLCDRDNPVILERMEFPDPVIHVAIEPKTKNDQDKLGKALKSLSDEDPTFRVRTDHETGQTVISGMGELHLEILVDRMQREFNVDATVGKPQVAYRETVTRTVDTVEYRHIKQSGGSGQFAVVKITVEPNPGKGYEFVDDITGGRIPREFIQPTNQGIQAALDNGVLAGYPTVDVKVSLVDGQYHDVDSNEMAF
;
A
#
# COMPACT_ATOMS: atom_id res chain seq x y z
N LYS A 1 12.85 -47.24 2.06
CA LYS A 1 12.12 -46.21 1.28
C LYS A 1 10.79 -45.82 1.90
N ARG A 2 9.78 -46.71 2.00
CA ARG A 2 8.45 -46.37 2.57
C ARG A 2 8.48 -45.75 3.98
N ALA A 3 9.27 -46.32 4.90
CA ALA A 3 9.43 -45.76 6.24
C ALA A 3 10.08 -44.35 6.23
N ILE A 4 11.04 -44.13 5.32
CA ILE A 4 11.68 -42.83 5.15
C ILE A 4 10.66 -41.82 4.64
N ARG A 5 9.92 -42.16 3.57
CA ARG A 5 8.83 -41.32 3.03
C ARG A 5 7.81 -40.96 4.12
N ALA A 6 7.34 -41.93 4.89
CA ALA A 6 6.38 -41.67 5.97
C ALA A 6 6.93 -40.69 7.02
N GLY A 7 8.20 -40.84 7.42
CA GLY A 7 8.85 -39.92 8.34
C GLY A 7 9.07 -38.51 7.75
N THR A 8 9.40 -38.42 6.45
CA THR A 8 9.52 -37.15 5.73
C THR A 8 8.18 -36.42 5.63
N LEU A 9 7.11 -37.12 5.26
CA LEU A 9 5.76 -36.55 5.13
C LEU A 9 5.18 -36.11 6.47
N ALA A 10 5.44 -36.87 7.54
CA ALA A 10 5.06 -36.52 8.90
C ALA A 10 5.99 -35.46 9.54
N PHE A 11 6.95 -34.93 8.78
CA PHE A 11 7.93 -33.95 9.26
C PHE A 11 8.73 -34.39 10.49
N SER A 12 8.85 -35.71 10.73
CA SER A 12 9.54 -36.27 11.90
C SER A 12 11.07 -36.21 11.78
N PHE A 13 11.59 -36.23 10.55
CA PHE A 13 12.99 -35.95 10.24
C PHE A 13 13.14 -35.51 8.78
N VAL A 14 14.29 -34.93 8.45
CA VAL A 14 14.64 -34.50 7.08
C VAL A 14 15.75 -35.40 6.53
N PRO A 15 15.53 -36.16 5.44
CA PRO A 15 16.59 -36.98 4.84
C PRO A 15 17.75 -36.10 4.33
N VAL A 16 18.95 -36.33 4.84
CA VAL A 16 20.17 -35.62 4.40
C VAL A 16 20.84 -36.39 3.28
N LEU A 17 21.08 -35.70 2.16
CA LEU A 17 21.77 -36.21 0.98
C LEU A 17 23.05 -35.41 0.77
N CYS A 18 24.07 -36.01 0.15
CA CYS A 18 25.33 -35.34 -0.17
C CYS A 18 25.59 -35.30 -1.68
N GLY A 19 26.15 -34.19 -2.15
CA GLY A 19 26.50 -34.01 -3.55
C GLY A 19 27.23 -32.68 -3.79
N SER A 20 27.75 -32.50 -4.99
CA SER A 20 28.31 -31.25 -5.47
C SER A 20 27.71 -30.95 -6.84
N ALA A 21 26.74 -30.03 -6.87
CA ALA A 21 26.12 -29.56 -8.11
C ALA A 21 27.16 -28.93 -9.05
N PHE A 22 28.10 -28.14 -8.51
CA PHE A 22 29.19 -27.53 -9.28
C PHE A 22 30.05 -28.56 -10.03
N LYS A 23 30.27 -29.75 -9.44
CA LYS A 23 31.05 -30.84 -10.05
C LYS A 23 30.17 -31.89 -10.73
N ASN A 24 28.86 -31.67 -10.85
CA ASN A 24 27.89 -32.62 -11.39
C ASN A 24 27.91 -34.00 -10.70
N LYS A 25 28.13 -34.03 -9.38
CA LYS A 25 28.17 -35.28 -8.59
C LYS A 25 26.99 -35.33 -7.62
N GLY A 26 26.18 -36.37 -7.64
CA GLY A 26 25.09 -36.56 -6.67
C GLY A 26 23.74 -35.93 -7.05
N VAL A 27 23.66 -35.18 -8.17
CA VAL A 27 22.43 -34.50 -8.58
C VAL A 27 21.34 -35.49 -9.00
N GLN A 28 21.69 -36.54 -9.74
CA GLN A 28 20.73 -37.56 -10.17
C GLN A 28 20.13 -38.32 -8.97
N GLN A 29 20.97 -38.72 -8.02
CA GLN A 29 20.51 -39.38 -6.78
C GLN A 29 19.62 -38.48 -5.93
N MET A 30 19.86 -37.15 -5.96
CA MET A 30 18.98 -36.18 -5.32
C MET A 30 17.62 -36.11 -6.00
N LEU A 31 17.56 -36.13 -7.34
CA LEU A 31 16.30 -36.17 -8.08
C LEU A 31 15.52 -37.47 -7.83
N ASP A 32 16.20 -38.62 -7.74
CA ASP A 32 15.56 -39.88 -7.36
C ASP A 32 14.95 -39.80 -5.95
N ALA A 33 15.66 -39.17 -5.02
CA ALA A 33 15.18 -38.96 -3.66
C ALA A 33 13.98 -38.02 -3.57
N VAL A 34 13.88 -37.03 -4.47
CA VAL A 34 12.69 -36.18 -4.60
C VAL A 34 11.47 -37.02 -4.94
N VAL A 35 11.57 -37.88 -5.96
CA VAL A 35 10.46 -38.76 -6.36
C VAL A 35 10.12 -39.77 -5.26
N ASP A 36 11.14 -40.35 -4.62
CA ASP A 36 10.94 -41.37 -3.57
C ASP A 36 10.32 -40.79 -2.29
N TYR A 37 10.69 -39.58 -1.88
CA TYR A 37 10.44 -39.07 -0.52
C TYR A 37 9.58 -37.81 -0.42
N LEU A 38 9.50 -36.95 -1.44
CA LEU A 38 8.64 -35.75 -1.40
C LEU A 38 7.16 -36.08 -1.67
N PRO A 39 6.23 -35.26 -1.16
CA PRO A 39 4.80 -35.48 -1.32
C PRO A 39 4.35 -35.38 -2.78
N SER A 40 3.40 -36.23 -3.15
CA SER A 40 2.49 -36.00 -4.27
C SER A 40 1.37 -35.04 -3.83
N PRO A 41 0.71 -34.31 -4.74
CA PRO A 41 -0.50 -33.55 -4.40
C PRO A 41 -1.57 -34.35 -3.64
N LEU A 42 -1.62 -35.68 -3.82
CA LEU A 42 -2.54 -36.58 -3.12
C LEU A 42 -2.11 -36.91 -1.67
N ASP A 43 -0.84 -36.71 -1.31
CA ASP A 43 -0.33 -37.00 0.03
C ASP A 43 -0.50 -35.80 1.00
N ILE A 44 -0.91 -34.65 0.47
CA ILE A 44 -1.07 -33.40 1.23
C ILE A 44 -2.55 -33.26 1.62
N PRO A 45 -2.87 -32.73 2.82
CA PRO A 45 -4.24 -32.41 3.18
C PRO A 45 -4.93 -31.53 2.11
N PRO A 46 -6.24 -31.71 1.90
CA PRO A 46 -7.05 -30.83 1.05
C PRO A 46 -6.84 -29.36 1.40
N ALA A 47 -6.88 -28.48 0.39
CA ALA A 47 -6.71 -27.06 0.63
C ALA A 47 -7.86 -26.52 1.49
N GLU A 48 -7.52 -25.81 2.57
CA GLU A 48 -8.50 -25.13 3.43
C GLU A 48 -8.77 -23.72 2.92
N GLY A 49 -10.02 -23.28 3.13
CA GLY A 49 -10.46 -21.93 2.85
C GLY A 49 -11.71 -21.59 3.65
N THR A 50 -12.25 -20.40 3.39
CA THR A 50 -13.51 -19.93 3.96
C THR A 50 -14.53 -19.63 2.87
N ASN A 51 -15.82 -19.64 3.23
CA ASN A 51 -16.85 -19.09 2.36
C ASN A 51 -16.69 -17.55 2.23
N LEU A 52 -17.39 -16.89 1.31
CA LEU A 52 -17.26 -15.44 1.07
C LEU A 52 -17.52 -14.57 2.32
N LYS A 53 -18.32 -15.09 3.26
CA LYS A 53 -18.64 -14.41 4.52
C LYS A 53 -17.60 -14.64 5.63
N GLY A 54 -16.65 -15.55 5.45
CA GLY A 54 -15.62 -15.87 6.43
C GLY A 54 -16.05 -16.83 7.56
N ASP A 55 -17.34 -17.15 7.66
CA ASP A 55 -17.88 -17.86 8.83
C ASP A 55 -17.68 -19.39 8.80
N GLU A 56 -17.63 -19.99 7.61
CA GLU A 56 -17.58 -21.44 7.43
C GLU A 56 -16.27 -21.87 6.76
N LYS A 57 -15.58 -22.84 7.37
CA LYS A 57 -14.43 -23.51 6.76
C LYS A 57 -14.89 -24.44 5.64
N VAL A 58 -14.29 -24.29 4.47
CA VAL A 58 -14.53 -25.12 3.28
C VAL A 58 -13.22 -25.79 2.90
N THR A 59 -13.27 -27.09 2.62
CA THR A 59 -12.13 -27.85 2.13
C THR A 59 -12.27 -28.17 0.65
N ARG A 60 -11.16 -28.14 -0.08
CA ARG A 60 -11.10 -28.49 -1.51
C ARG A 60 -10.24 -29.72 -1.71
N GLU A 61 -10.91 -30.85 -1.96
CA GLU A 61 -10.23 -32.10 -2.29
C GLU A 61 -9.46 -31.98 -3.61
N ALA A 62 -8.27 -32.56 -3.64
CA ALA A 62 -7.43 -32.65 -4.84
C ALA A 62 -7.99 -33.65 -5.85
N SER A 63 -9.12 -33.29 -6.46
CA SER A 63 -9.87 -34.10 -7.40
C SER A 63 -10.33 -33.25 -8.59
N GLU A 64 -10.25 -33.82 -9.79
CA GLU A 64 -10.72 -33.18 -11.03
C GLU A 64 -12.24 -32.99 -11.08
N LYS A 65 -12.99 -33.76 -10.29
CA LYS A 65 -14.47 -33.69 -10.21
C LYS A 65 -14.96 -32.69 -9.18
N ALA A 66 -14.09 -32.22 -8.29
CA ALA A 66 -14.44 -31.20 -7.31
C ALA A 66 -14.59 -29.84 -8.00
N PRO A 67 -15.32 -28.88 -7.40
CA PRO A 67 -15.41 -27.53 -7.94
C PRO A 67 -14.04 -26.87 -8.07
N PHE A 68 -13.86 -26.03 -9.09
CA PHE A 68 -12.57 -25.42 -9.38
C PHE A 68 -12.14 -24.47 -8.25
N ALA A 69 -10.89 -24.63 -7.80
CA ALA A 69 -10.23 -23.70 -6.89
C ALA A 69 -8.72 -23.67 -7.16
N ALA A 70 -8.18 -22.46 -7.30
CA ALA A 70 -6.78 -22.20 -7.54
C ALA A 70 -6.31 -20.94 -6.79
N LEU A 71 -5.02 -20.89 -6.48
CA LEU A 71 -4.39 -19.74 -5.82
C LEU A 71 -3.35 -19.12 -6.74
N ALA A 72 -3.50 -17.84 -7.06
CA ALA A 72 -2.50 -17.06 -7.75
C ALA A 72 -1.38 -16.70 -6.78
N PHE A 73 -0.12 -17.02 -7.10
CA PHE A 73 1.01 -16.81 -6.18
C PHE A 73 2.15 -15.99 -6.77
N LYS A 74 2.16 -15.76 -8.09
CA LYS A 74 3.18 -14.93 -8.72
C LYS A 74 2.63 -14.27 -9.97
N ILE A 75 2.97 -13.01 -10.13
CA ILE A 75 2.66 -12.22 -11.30
C ILE A 75 3.97 -11.79 -11.93
N VAL A 76 4.01 -11.83 -13.26
CA VAL A 76 5.16 -11.37 -14.04
C VAL A 76 4.64 -10.56 -15.22
N ALA A 77 5.13 -9.34 -15.38
CA ALA A 77 4.96 -8.60 -16.62
C ALA A 77 5.83 -9.24 -17.71
N ASP A 78 5.18 -9.82 -18.72
CA ASP A 78 5.85 -10.33 -19.92
C ASP A 78 5.51 -9.41 -21.10
N PRO A 79 6.36 -9.30 -22.14
CA PRO A 79 6.07 -8.45 -23.30
C PRO A 79 4.73 -8.77 -23.99
N PHE A 80 4.23 -10.00 -23.86
CA PHE A 80 2.94 -10.43 -24.42
C PHE A 80 1.74 -10.20 -23.47
N GLY A 81 1.97 -9.72 -22.25
CA GLY A 81 0.94 -9.41 -21.26
C GLY A 81 1.30 -9.86 -19.84
N LYS A 82 0.39 -9.60 -18.89
CA LYS A 82 0.53 -10.00 -17.49
C LYS A 82 0.35 -11.52 -17.36
N LEU A 83 1.43 -12.23 -17.04
CA LEU A 83 1.41 -13.66 -16.73
C LEU A 83 1.08 -13.84 -15.25
N THR A 84 0.02 -14.59 -14.96
CA THR A 84 -0.37 -14.93 -13.59
C THR A 84 -0.13 -16.42 -13.38
N TYR A 85 0.82 -16.74 -12.51
CA TYR A 85 1.08 -18.10 -12.06
C TYR A 85 0.12 -18.46 -10.95
N PHE A 86 -0.54 -19.59 -11.11
CA PHE A 86 -1.44 -20.12 -10.11
C PHE A 86 -1.27 -21.63 -9.96
N ARG A 87 -1.55 -22.12 -8.76
CA ARG A 87 -1.63 -23.54 -8.44
C ARG A 87 -3.09 -23.94 -8.40
N VAL A 88 -3.47 -24.97 -9.14
CA VAL A 88 -4.80 -25.56 -9.09
C VAL A 88 -4.85 -26.54 -7.92
N TYR A 89 -5.76 -26.32 -6.97
CA TYR A 89 -5.96 -27.23 -5.84
C TYR A 89 -7.06 -28.25 -6.12
N SER A 90 -8.14 -27.84 -6.79
CA SER A 90 -9.27 -28.73 -7.10
C SER A 90 -9.90 -28.37 -8.44
N GLY A 91 -10.58 -29.34 -9.04
CA GLY A 91 -11.27 -29.20 -10.32
C GLY A 91 -10.34 -29.16 -11.52
N ARG A 92 -10.83 -28.57 -12.61
CA ARG A 92 -10.09 -28.36 -13.86
C ARG A 92 -10.47 -27.01 -14.45
N ILE A 93 -9.57 -26.44 -15.25
CA ILE A 93 -9.82 -25.19 -15.97
C ILE A 93 -9.39 -25.35 -17.42
N ALA A 94 -10.28 -25.05 -18.35
CA ALA A 94 -9.96 -25.03 -19.78
C ALA A 94 -9.66 -23.62 -20.28
N LYS A 95 -8.87 -23.55 -21.35
CA LYS A 95 -8.59 -22.30 -22.06
C LYS A 95 -9.89 -21.64 -22.54
N GLY A 96 -10.04 -20.35 -22.24
CA GLY A 96 -11.18 -19.53 -22.66
C GLY A 96 -12.34 -19.48 -21.66
N GLU A 97 -12.31 -20.29 -20.60
CA GLU A 97 -13.36 -20.34 -19.57
C GLU A 97 -13.35 -19.09 -18.67
N GLU A 98 -14.52 -18.79 -18.10
CA GLU A 98 -14.69 -17.73 -17.10
C GLU A 98 -14.43 -18.27 -15.70
N LEU A 99 -13.79 -17.45 -14.88
CA LEU A 99 -13.41 -17.73 -13.50
C LEU A 99 -13.96 -16.63 -12.60
N TYR A 100 -14.06 -16.92 -11.31
CA TYR A 100 -14.44 -15.94 -10.30
C TYR A 100 -13.28 -15.69 -9.33
N ASN A 101 -12.85 -14.44 -9.23
CA ASN A 101 -11.95 -14.01 -8.17
C ASN A 101 -12.80 -13.74 -6.92
N SER A 102 -12.79 -14.68 -5.97
CA SER A 102 -13.59 -14.60 -4.74
C SER A 102 -13.12 -13.53 -3.77
N VAL A 103 -11.86 -13.11 -3.83
CA VAL A 103 -11.30 -12.09 -2.94
C VAL A 103 -11.77 -10.69 -3.36
N LYS A 104 -11.86 -10.45 -4.67
CA LYS A 104 -12.27 -9.16 -5.24
C LYS A 104 -13.71 -9.13 -5.76
N GLU A 105 -14.39 -10.27 -5.69
CA GLU A 105 -15.73 -10.49 -6.21
C GLU A 105 -15.90 -10.15 -7.70
N LYS A 106 -14.85 -10.35 -8.50
CA LYS A 106 -14.83 -10.03 -9.94
C LYS A 106 -14.80 -11.27 -10.81
N ARG A 107 -15.42 -11.16 -11.99
CA ARG A 107 -15.28 -12.18 -13.04
C ARG A 107 -14.00 -11.97 -13.82
N GLU A 108 -13.30 -13.06 -14.03
CA GLU A 108 -12.05 -13.13 -14.77
C GLU A 108 -12.20 -14.11 -15.92
N ARG A 109 -11.35 -13.98 -16.94
CA ARG A 109 -11.36 -14.92 -18.07
C ARG A 109 -9.95 -15.34 -18.40
N VAL A 110 -9.72 -16.64 -18.48
CA VAL A 110 -8.43 -17.17 -18.90
C VAL A 110 -8.38 -17.21 -20.42
N GLY A 111 -7.52 -16.40 -21.03
CA GLY A 111 -7.37 -16.36 -22.50
C GLY A 111 -6.49 -17.49 -23.02
N ARG A 112 -5.34 -17.70 -22.37
CA ARG A 112 -4.37 -18.77 -22.68
C ARG A 112 -3.85 -19.37 -21.38
N LEU A 113 -3.58 -20.67 -21.42
CA LEU A 113 -2.87 -21.41 -20.38
C LEU A 113 -1.52 -21.85 -20.93
N LEU A 114 -0.47 -21.64 -20.13
CA LEU A 114 0.91 -21.88 -20.50
C LEU A 114 1.58 -22.73 -19.42
N LEU A 115 2.26 -23.78 -19.85
CA LEU A 115 3.17 -24.56 -19.02
C LEU A 115 4.61 -24.12 -19.34
N MET A 116 5.33 -23.70 -18.30
CA MET A 116 6.69 -23.16 -18.44
C MET A 116 7.70 -24.29 -18.30
N HIS A 117 8.20 -24.80 -19.42
CA HIS A 117 9.14 -25.92 -19.48
C HIS A 117 10.58 -25.44 -19.72
N ALA A 118 11.35 -25.24 -18.66
CA ALA A 118 12.77 -24.87 -18.73
C ALA A 118 13.10 -23.72 -19.71
N ASN A 119 13.30 -24.01 -21.00
CA ASN A 119 13.57 -23.05 -22.07
C ASN A 119 12.41 -22.84 -23.07
N GLN A 120 11.27 -23.53 -22.92
CA GLN A 120 10.13 -23.49 -23.84
C GLN A 120 8.83 -23.14 -23.11
N ARG A 121 7.92 -22.51 -23.84
CA ARG A 121 6.55 -22.20 -23.40
C ARG A 121 5.61 -23.11 -24.17
N GLU A 122 4.85 -23.93 -23.46
CA GLU A 122 3.89 -24.85 -24.06
C GLU A 122 2.47 -24.35 -23.80
N ASP A 123 1.67 -24.14 -24.84
CA ASP A 123 0.25 -23.85 -24.70
C ASP A 123 -0.50 -25.14 -24.38
N ILE A 124 -1.25 -25.13 -23.27
CA ILE A 124 -2.09 -26.25 -22.86
C ILE A 124 -3.57 -25.85 -22.97
N ASP A 125 -4.43 -26.83 -23.26
CA ASP A 125 -5.87 -26.59 -23.36
C ASP A 125 -6.59 -26.71 -22.02
N VAL A 126 -6.08 -27.54 -21.10
CA VAL A 126 -6.68 -27.81 -19.80
C VAL A 126 -5.59 -27.93 -18.73
N ALA A 127 -5.82 -27.34 -17.55
CA ALA A 127 -5.04 -27.58 -16.34
C ALA A 127 -5.88 -28.33 -15.30
N LEU A 128 -5.26 -29.28 -14.60
CA LEU A 128 -5.91 -30.20 -13.66
C LEU A 128 -5.51 -29.91 -12.21
N ALA A 129 -6.23 -30.51 -11.26
CA ALA A 129 -5.91 -30.44 -9.84
C ALA A 129 -4.48 -30.93 -9.56
N GLY A 130 -3.67 -30.08 -8.91
CA GLY A 130 -2.26 -30.33 -8.63
C GLY A 130 -1.29 -29.59 -9.56
N ASP A 131 -1.75 -29.11 -10.71
CA ASP A 131 -0.89 -28.43 -11.68
C ASP A 131 -0.52 -27.00 -11.25
N ILE A 132 0.67 -26.57 -11.67
CA ILE A 132 1.15 -25.20 -11.56
C ILE A 132 1.33 -24.66 -12.98
N VAL A 133 0.53 -23.66 -13.34
CA VAL A 133 0.45 -23.13 -14.70
C VAL A 133 0.44 -21.60 -14.68
N ALA A 134 0.77 -21.00 -15.82
CA ALA A 134 0.64 -19.56 -16.03
C ALA A 134 -0.55 -19.27 -16.94
N GLY A 135 -1.44 -18.38 -16.51
CA GLY A 135 -2.54 -17.90 -17.34
C GLY A 135 -2.31 -16.47 -17.81
N LEU A 136 -2.80 -16.18 -19.01
CA LEU A 136 -2.78 -14.85 -19.63
C LEU A 136 -4.22 -14.40 -19.92
N GLY A 137 -4.52 -13.12 -19.67
CA GLY A 137 -5.84 -12.51 -19.93
C GLY A 137 -6.59 -12.05 -18.68
N PHE A 138 -6.03 -12.29 -17.50
CA PHE A 138 -6.55 -11.77 -16.23
C PHE A 138 -6.44 -10.25 -16.17
N LYS A 139 -7.48 -9.58 -15.66
CA LYS A 139 -7.51 -8.12 -15.54
C LYS A 139 -7.13 -7.66 -14.14
N ASP A 140 -7.81 -8.19 -13.12
CA ASP A 140 -7.74 -7.69 -11.76
C ASP A 140 -7.07 -8.67 -10.78
N VAL A 141 -6.48 -9.77 -11.26
CA VAL A 141 -5.83 -10.77 -10.38
C VAL A 141 -4.51 -10.24 -9.82
N THR A 142 -4.34 -10.38 -8.50
CA THR A 142 -3.10 -10.09 -7.75
C THR A 142 -2.52 -11.33 -7.08
N THR A 143 -1.27 -11.24 -6.63
CA THR A 143 -0.60 -12.29 -5.85
C THR A 143 -1.35 -12.52 -4.53
N GLY A 144 -1.68 -13.78 -4.26
CA GLY A 144 -2.49 -14.22 -3.11
C GLY A 144 -4.00 -14.31 -3.38
N ASP A 145 -4.47 -13.97 -4.58
CA ASP A 145 -5.89 -14.06 -4.91
C ASP A 145 -6.34 -15.51 -5.15
N THR A 146 -7.56 -15.83 -4.74
CA THR A 146 -8.20 -17.12 -5.03
C THR A 146 -9.06 -17.02 -6.29
N LEU A 147 -8.87 -17.97 -7.20
CA LEU A 147 -9.67 -18.15 -8.42
C LEU A 147 -10.53 -19.40 -8.24
N CYS A 148 -11.85 -19.29 -8.35
CA CYS A 148 -12.76 -20.40 -8.16
C CYS A 148 -13.94 -20.40 -9.14
N ASP A 149 -14.75 -21.43 -9.06
CA ASP A 149 -16.09 -21.46 -9.67
C ASP A 149 -17.01 -20.43 -8.97
N ARG A 150 -17.87 -19.77 -9.75
CA ARG A 150 -18.83 -18.78 -9.26
C ARG A 150 -19.95 -19.43 -8.43
N ASP A 151 -20.37 -20.63 -8.81
CA ASP A 151 -21.48 -21.31 -8.12
C ASP A 151 -21.02 -21.92 -6.80
N ASN A 152 -19.71 -22.07 -6.62
CA ASN A 152 -19.09 -22.64 -5.42
C ASN A 152 -17.93 -21.73 -4.97
N PRO A 153 -18.19 -20.51 -4.48
CA PRO A 153 -17.13 -19.59 -4.12
C PRO A 153 -16.36 -20.07 -2.89
N VAL A 154 -15.04 -19.88 -2.90
CA VAL A 154 -14.15 -20.18 -1.77
C VAL A 154 -13.02 -19.15 -1.74
N ILE A 155 -12.59 -18.76 -0.55
CA ILE A 155 -11.40 -17.95 -0.32
C ILE A 155 -10.37 -18.88 0.32
N LEU A 156 -9.32 -19.25 -0.41
CA LEU A 156 -8.24 -20.08 0.13
C LEU A 156 -7.39 -19.26 1.10
N GLU A 157 -6.65 -19.94 1.97
CA GLU A 157 -5.74 -19.29 2.91
C GLU A 157 -4.78 -18.34 2.17
N ARG A 158 -4.81 -17.07 2.57
CA ARG A 158 -4.03 -16.01 1.93
C ARG A 158 -2.62 -15.99 2.48
N MET A 159 -1.65 -15.76 1.61
CA MET A 159 -0.28 -15.49 2.03
C MET A 159 -0.23 -14.17 2.82
N GLU A 160 0.27 -14.23 4.05
CA GLU A 160 0.60 -13.02 4.82
C GLU A 160 1.92 -12.46 4.35
N PHE A 161 1.92 -11.18 3.96
CA PHE A 161 3.12 -10.47 3.56
C PHE A 161 3.61 -9.62 4.73
N PRO A 162 4.91 -9.70 5.08
CA PRO A 162 5.47 -8.85 6.13
C PRO A 162 5.41 -7.38 5.73
N ASP A 163 5.34 -6.50 6.72
CA ASP A 163 5.40 -5.07 6.49
C ASP A 163 6.81 -4.62 6.06
N PRO A 164 6.91 -3.65 5.13
CA PRO A 164 8.18 -3.15 4.66
C PRO A 164 8.92 -2.40 5.78
N VAL A 165 10.26 -2.54 5.81
CA VAL A 165 11.12 -2.01 6.89
C VAL A 165 11.91 -0.77 6.48
N ILE A 166 12.05 -0.51 5.17
CA ILE A 166 12.79 0.66 4.65
C ILE A 166 11.87 1.50 3.77
N HIS A 167 11.97 2.82 3.93
CA HIS A 167 11.25 3.82 3.15
C HIS A 167 12.23 4.78 2.49
N VAL A 168 12.03 5.05 1.21
CA VAL A 168 12.91 5.90 0.41
C VAL A 168 12.06 6.76 -0.52
N ALA A 169 12.42 8.03 -0.71
CA ALA A 169 11.74 8.90 -1.66
C ALA A 169 12.30 8.65 -3.07
N ILE A 170 11.41 8.64 -4.05
CA ILE A 170 11.74 8.54 -5.46
C ILE A 170 11.17 9.73 -6.22
N GLU A 171 12.01 10.36 -7.01
CA GLU A 171 11.64 11.52 -7.82
C GLU A 171 12.03 11.28 -9.28
N PRO A 172 11.15 11.59 -10.25
CA PRO A 172 11.50 11.51 -11.66
C PRO A 172 12.44 12.66 -12.04
N LYS A 173 13.45 12.42 -12.89
CA LYS A 173 14.34 13.49 -13.35
C LYS A 173 13.65 14.48 -14.28
N THR A 174 12.63 14.02 -15.03
CA THR A 174 11.89 14.86 -15.98
C THR A 174 10.38 14.69 -15.80
N LYS A 175 9.60 15.70 -16.23
CA LYS A 175 8.12 15.61 -16.21
C LYS A 175 7.58 14.45 -17.05
N ASN A 176 8.24 14.13 -18.17
CA ASN A 176 7.83 13.00 -19.03
C ASN A 176 8.03 11.65 -18.32
N ASP A 177 8.99 11.57 -17.40
CA ASP A 177 9.25 10.36 -16.63
C ASP A 177 8.30 10.20 -15.44
N GLN A 178 7.55 11.24 -15.06
CA GLN A 178 6.55 11.17 -13.98
C GLN A 178 5.42 10.19 -14.34
N ASP A 179 4.88 10.26 -15.56
CA ASP A 179 3.83 9.35 -16.02
C ASP A 179 4.32 7.91 -16.16
N LYS A 180 5.57 7.75 -16.63
CA LYS A 180 6.19 6.43 -16.75
C LYS A 180 6.49 5.83 -15.38
N LEU A 181 6.97 6.63 -14.44
CA LEU A 181 7.25 6.24 -13.06
C LEU A 181 5.98 5.71 -12.39
N GLY A 182 4.85 6.41 -12.53
CA GLY A 182 3.57 5.94 -11.99
C GLY A 182 3.15 4.58 -12.55
N LYS A 183 3.33 4.35 -13.87
CA LYS A 183 3.05 3.05 -14.50
C LYS A 183 4.00 1.95 -14.03
N ALA A 184 5.29 2.24 -13.94
CA ALA A 184 6.32 1.30 -13.50
C ALA A 184 6.10 0.88 -12.04
N LEU A 185 5.88 1.84 -11.14
CA LEU A 185 5.61 1.61 -9.73
C LEU A 185 4.35 0.75 -9.53
N LYS A 186 3.28 1.00 -10.30
CA LYS A 186 2.08 0.17 -10.26
C LYS A 186 2.35 -1.25 -10.73
N SER A 187 3.08 -1.42 -11.84
CA SER A 187 3.42 -2.75 -12.36
C SER A 187 4.26 -3.55 -11.37
N LEU A 188 5.24 -2.92 -10.73
CA LEU A 188 6.10 -3.57 -9.74
C LEU A 188 5.37 -3.90 -8.44
N SER A 189 4.46 -3.04 -7.99
CA SER A 189 3.62 -3.31 -6.81
C SER A 189 2.61 -4.44 -7.06
N ASP A 190 2.12 -4.58 -8.30
CA ASP A 190 1.28 -5.72 -8.71
C ASP A 190 2.05 -7.05 -8.71
N GLU A 191 3.36 -7.02 -9.01
CA GLU A 191 4.24 -8.20 -9.00
C GLU A 191 4.66 -8.59 -7.57
N ASP A 192 5.07 -7.60 -6.78
CA ASP A 192 5.56 -7.78 -5.41
C ASP A 192 4.67 -7.06 -4.39
N PRO A 193 3.83 -7.80 -3.63
CA PRO A 193 2.97 -7.21 -2.61
C PRO A 193 3.72 -6.67 -1.39
N THR A 194 5.01 -7.00 -1.21
CA THR A 194 5.86 -6.42 -0.17
C THR A 194 6.38 -5.04 -0.55
N PHE A 195 6.30 -4.68 -1.84
CA PHE A 195 6.62 -3.35 -2.34
C PHE A 195 5.41 -2.43 -2.27
N ARG A 196 5.48 -1.44 -1.39
CA ARG A 196 4.41 -0.45 -1.20
C ARG A 196 4.82 0.92 -1.69
N VAL A 197 3.89 1.58 -2.38
CA VAL A 197 4.06 2.93 -2.91
C VAL A 197 3.02 3.82 -2.25
N ARG A 198 3.46 4.95 -1.71
CA ARG A 198 2.57 5.98 -1.16
C ARG A 198 3.03 7.36 -1.63
N THR A 199 2.08 8.26 -1.80
CA THR A 199 2.39 9.68 -1.96
C THR A 199 2.24 10.34 -0.61
N ASP A 200 3.28 11.04 -0.16
CA ASP A 200 3.22 11.86 1.03
C ASP A 200 2.45 13.15 0.70
N HIS A 201 1.36 13.40 1.43
CA HIS A 201 0.48 14.53 1.18
C HIS A 201 1.06 15.86 1.68
N GLU A 202 1.99 15.84 2.64
CA GLU A 202 2.58 17.06 3.20
C GLU A 202 3.78 17.52 2.36
N THR A 203 4.59 16.57 1.90
CA THR A 203 5.80 16.87 1.10
C THR A 203 5.56 16.77 -0.41
N GLY A 204 4.47 16.13 -0.84
CA GLY A 204 4.17 15.84 -2.25
C GLY A 204 5.08 14.77 -2.88
N GLN A 205 5.99 14.17 -2.10
CA GLN A 205 6.94 13.18 -2.61
C GLN A 205 6.30 11.81 -2.79
N THR A 206 6.80 11.05 -3.75
CA THR A 206 6.48 9.61 -3.85
C THR A 206 7.47 8.83 -3.00
N VAL A 207 6.96 8.08 -2.02
CA VAL A 207 7.74 7.25 -1.11
C VAL A 207 7.50 5.79 -1.45
N ILE A 208 8.59 5.09 -1.74
CA ILE A 208 8.61 3.64 -1.97
C ILE A 208 9.10 2.92 -0.72
N SER A 209 8.50 1.76 -0.44
CA SER A 209 8.76 0.98 0.76
C SER A 209 9.03 -0.46 0.39
N GLY A 210 10.03 -1.08 1.01
CA GLY A 210 10.41 -2.46 0.73
C GLY A 210 11.06 -3.16 1.91
N MET A 211 11.41 -4.42 1.69
CA MET A 211 11.97 -5.34 2.71
C MET A 211 13.43 -5.07 3.06
N GLY A 212 14.15 -4.27 2.28
CA GLY A 212 15.56 -4.00 2.50
C GLY A 212 16.17 -3.12 1.42
N GLU A 213 17.42 -2.71 1.63
CA GLU A 213 18.14 -1.79 0.73
C GLU A 213 18.36 -2.42 -0.64
N LEU A 214 18.91 -3.64 -0.68
CA LEU A 214 19.11 -4.40 -1.92
C LEU A 214 17.80 -4.63 -2.68
N HIS A 215 16.70 -4.85 -1.96
CA HIS A 215 15.39 -5.03 -2.59
C HIS A 215 14.99 -3.75 -3.34
N LEU A 216 15.06 -2.59 -2.69
CA LEU A 216 14.74 -1.31 -3.33
C LEU A 216 15.71 -0.98 -4.48
N GLU A 217 17.00 -1.29 -4.33
CA GLU A 217 18.01 -1.08 -5.38
C GLU A 217 17.67 -1.87 -6.65
N ILE A 218 17.34 -3.16 -6.51
CA ILE A 218 16.93 -4.01 -7.64
C ILE A 218 15.65 -3.46 -8.29
N LEU A 219 14.67 -3.02 -7.50
CA LEU A 219 13.44 -2.46 -8.07
C LEU A 219 13.69 -1.16 -8.84
N VAL A 220 14.59 -0.30 -8.36
CA VAL A 220 14.98 0.93 -9.07
C VAL A 220 15.73 0.61 -10.37
N ASP A 221 16.66 -0.33 -10.34
CA ASP A 221 17.37 -0.79 -11.56
C ASP A 221 16.39 -1.42 -12.56
N ARG A 222 15.41 -2.22 -12.10
CA ARG A 222 14.34 -2.74 -12.96
C ARG A 222 13.51 -1.62 -13.58
N MET A 223 13.14 -0.58 -12.83
CA MET A 223 12.44 0.58 -13.40
C MET A 223 13.23 1.26 -14.52
N GLN A 224 14.54 1.41 -14.34
CA GLN A 224 15.43 1.99 -15.35
C GLN A 224 15.52 1.09 -16.59
N ARG A 225 15.69 -0.23 -16.43
CA ARG A 225 15.89 -1.17 -17.53
C ARG A 225 14.61 -1.55 -18.27
N GLU A 226 13.53 -1.84 -17.55
CA GLU A 226 12.28 -2.36 -18.10
C GLU A 226 11.36 -1.22 -18.59
N PHE A 227 11.34 -0.09 -17.89
CA PHE A 227 10.41 1.01 -18.16
C PHE A 227 11.10 2.27 -18.72
N ASN A 228 12.44 2.27 -18.83
CA ASN A 228 13.24 3.41 -19.30
C ASN A 228 12.89 4.70 -18.53
N VAL A 229 12.82 4.56 -17.20
CA VAL A 229 12.49 5.65 -16.25
C VAL A 229 13.75 6.09 -15.55
N ASP A 230 14.16 7.33 -15.80
CA ASP A 230 15.24 7.99 -15.09
C ASP A 230 14.71 8.61 -13.79
N ALA A 231 14.95 7.94 -12.66
CA ALA A 231 14.56 8.40 -11.34
C ALA A 231 15.75 8.56 -10.40
N THR A 232 15.67 9.53 -9.50
CA THR A 232 16.62 9.73 -8.40
C THR A 232 16.02 9.24 -7.09
N VAL A 233 16.86 8.59 -6.30
CA VAL A 233 16.49 7.98 -5.03
C VAL A 233 17.11 8.80 -3.90
N GLY A 234 16.30 9.20 -2.93
CA GLY A 234 16.71 10.10 -1.85
C GLY A 234 16.06 9.75 -0.52
N LYS A 235 16.54 10.38 0.56
CA LYS A 235 15.90 10.24 1.87
C LYS A 235 14.54 10.95 1.85
N PRO A 236 13.47 10.35 2.42
CA PRO A 236 12.20 11.03 2.58
C PRO A 236 12.37 12.34 3.34
N GLN A 237 11.66 13.38 2.90
CA GLN A 237 11.60 14.63 3.64
C GLN A 237 10.82 14.42 4.95
N VAL A 238 11.18 15.21 5.95
CA VAL A 238 10.47 15.24 7.23
C VAL A 238 9.51 16.41 7.22
N ALA A 239 8.26 16.17 7.60
CA ALA A 239 7.32 17.24 7.84
C ALA A 239 7.63 17.93 9.16
N TYR A 240 8.32 19.06 9.08
CA TYR A 240 8.58 19.91 10.24
C TYR A 240 7.29 20.60 10.70
N ARG A 241 7.26 20.93 11.98
CA ARG A 241 6.19 21.71 12.61
C ARG A 241 6.83 22.82 13.44
N GLU A 242 6.16 23.96 13.50
CA GLU A 242 6.60 25.11 14.29
C GLU A 242 5.82 25.17 15.62
N THR A 243 6.45 25.69 16.68
CA THR A 243 5.75 25.96 17.94
C THR A 243 6.44 27.09 18.69
N VAL A 244 5.73 27.70 19.64
CA VAL A 244 6.25 28.77 20.50
C VAL A 244 6.91 28.16 21.74
N THR A 245 7.91 28.83 22.32
CA THR A 245 8.63 28.34 23.51
C THR A 245 8.33 29.12 24.79
N ARG A 246 7.89 30.38 24.65
CA ARG A 246 7.61 31.28 25.76
C ARG A 246 6.23 31.88 25.58
N THR A 247 5.56 32.12 26.70
CA THR A 247 4.33 32.91 26.72
C THR A 247 4.66 34.36 26.34
N VAL A 248 3.89 34.91 25.42
CA VAL A 248 3.95 36.31 25.02
C VAL A 248 2.61 36.94 25.36
N ASP A 249 2.63 37.79 26.39
CA ASP A 249 1.44 38.48 26.88
C ASP A 249 1.14 39.71 26.03
N THR A 250 -0.15 39.96 25.77
CA THR A 250 -0.66 41.25 25.28
C THR A 250 -0.07 41.72 23.94
N VAL A 251 -0.12 40.86 22.93
CA VAL A 251 0.18 41.24 21.54
C VAL A 251 -1.01 41.99 20.97
N GLU A 252 -0.84 43.28 20.67
CA GLU A 252 -1.86 44.14 20.07
C GLU A 252 -1.67 44.22 18.56
N TYR A 253 -2.71 43.90 17.80
CA TYR A 253 -2.79 44.17 16.37
C TYR A 253 -3.94 45.11 16.04
N ARG A 254 -3.65 46.13 15.23
CA ARG A 254 -4.60 47.17 14.83
C ARG A 254 -4.72 47.20 13.31
N HIS A 255 -5.89 46.84 12.81
CA HIS A 255 -6.23 46.87 11.39
C HIS A 255 -7.10 48.10 11.09
N ILE A 256 -6.54 49.07 10.38
CA ILE A 256 -7.28 50.25 9.90
C ILE A 256 -7.01 50.42 8.41
N LYS A 257 -8.06 50.29 7.60
CA LYS A 257 -8.01 50.62 6.18
C LYS A 257 -9.20 51.49 5.79
N GLN A 258 -8.88 52.59 5.12
CA GLN A 258 -9.85 53.55 4.62
C GLN A 258 -9.49 53.90 3.16
N SER A 259 -9.71 52.95 2.25
CA SER A 259 -9.45 53.12 0.82
C SER A 259 -10.78 53.19 0.06
N GLY A 260 -11.39 54.37 -0.01
CA GLY A 260 -12.48 54.72 -0.93
C GLY A 260 -13.82 53.97 -0.82
N GLY A 261 -13.94 52.92 0.00
CA GLY A 261 -15.15 52.12 0.24
C GLY A 261 -15.54 52.07 1.73
N SER A 262 -16.30 51.04 2.15
CA SER A 262 -16.62 50.79 3.57
C SER A 262 -15.33 50.71 4.39
N GLY A 263 -15.23 51.45 5.49
CA GLY A 263 -14.08 51.40 6.39
C GLY A 263 -13.88 50.00 6.95
N GLN A 264 -12.63 49.66 7.27
CA GLN A 264 -12.27 48.47 8.04
C GLN A 264 -11.56 48.91 9.32
N PHE A 265 -12.10 48.54 10.47
CA PHE A 265 -11.53 48.79 11.78
C PHE A 265 -11.61 47.55 12.66
N ALA A 266 -10.48 47.09 13.18
CA ALA A 266 -10.42 46.08 14.24
C ALA A 266 -9.15 46.29 15.09
N VAL A 267 -9.28 46.10 16.40
CA VAL A 267 -8.13 45.98 17.30
C VAL A 267 -8.31 44.73 18.13
N VAL A 268 -7.31 43.85 18.10
CA VAL A 268 -7.33 42.56 18.81
C VAL A 268 -6.08 42.47 19.68
N LYS A 269 -6.26 42.11 20.95
CA LYS A 269 -5.19 41.83 21.91
C LYS A 269 -5.24 40.38 22.32
N ILE A 270 -4.19 39.64 21.96
CA ILE A 270 -4.07 38.22 22.24
C ILE A 270 -2.87 37.94 23.14
N THR A 271 -2.99 36.88 23.94
CA THR A 271 -1.88 36.27 24.66
C THR A 271 -1.64 34.90 24.05
N VAL A 272 -0.40 34.64 23.64
CA VAL A 272 -0.01 33.40 22.97
C VAL A 272 0.91 32.63 23.90
N GLU A 273 0.54 31.39 24.23
CA GLU A 273 1.31 30.52 25.10
C GLU A 273 1.53 29.13 24.48
N PRO A 274 2.63 28.44 24.82
CA PRO A 274 2.84 27.06 24.36
C PRO A 274 1.81 26.11 24.97
N ASN A 275 1.30 25.17 24.16
CA ASN A 275 0.34 24.15 24.61
C ASN A 275 0.80 22.72 24.28
N PRO A 276 1.87 22.23 24.92
CA PRO A 276 2.52 20.97 24.53
C PRO A 276 1.57 19.77 24.57
N GLY A 277 1.43 19.06 23.44
CA GLY A 277 0.64 17.84 23.33
C GLY A 277 -0.88 18.00 23.39
N LYS A 278 -1.39 19.24 23.39
CA LYS A 278 -2.83 19.54 23.37
C LYS A 278 -3.29 20.20 22.07
N GLY A 279 -2.38 20.47 21.13
CA GLY A 279 -2.70 21.09 19.86
C GLY A 279 -3.10 22.56 20.00
N TYR A 280 -3.95 23.02 19.07
CA TYR A 280 -4.47 24.38 19.08
C TYR A 280 -5.63 24.53 20.07
N GLU A 281 -5.54 25.51 20.96
CA GLU A 281 -6.58 25.84 21.92
C GLU A 281 -6.88 27.34 21.89
N PHE A 282 -8.17 27.70 21.77
CA PHE A 282 -8.62 29.08 21.79
C PHE A 282 -9.44 29.35 23.05
N VAL A 283 -9.05 30.38 23.82
CA VAL A 283 -9.74 30.81 25.03
C VAL A 283 -10.28 32.23 24.84
N ASP A 284 -11.57 32.41 25.09
CA ASP A 284 -12.23 33.72 25.12
C ASP A 284 -12.21 34.27 26.55
N ASP A 285 -11.29 35.21 26.82
CA ASP A 285 -11.17 35.93 28.10
C ASP A 285 -11.71 37.37 28.00
N ILE A 286 -12.54 37.69 26.99
CA ILE A 286 -13.07 39.04 26.81
C ILE A 286 -14.02 39.39 27.96
N THR A 287 -13.75 40.54 28.59
CA THR A 287 -14.59 41.11 29.64
C THR A 287 -15.31 42.38 29.16
N GLY A 288 -16.60 42.51 29.49
CA GLY A 288 -17.35 43.75 29.28
C GLY A 288 -17.85 44.02 27.84
N GLY A 289 -17.89 43.02 26.96
CA GLY A 289 -18.48 43.16 25.62
C GLY A 289 -17.72 44.08 24.67
N ARG A 290 -16.41 44.27 24.90
CA ARG A 290 -15.54 45.13 24.08
C ARG A 290 -15.31 44.63 22.65
N ILE A 291 -15.61 43.38 22.38
CA ILE A 291 -15.79 42.84 21.03
C ILE A 291 -17.15 42.11 21.04
N PRO A 292 -18.06 42.41 20.11
CA PRO A 292 -19.28 41.64 19.91
C PRO A 292 -18.98 40.15 19.71
N ARG A 293 -19.79 39.26 20.30
CA ARG A 293 -19.61 37.80 20.19
C ARG A 293 -19.58 37.29 18.75
N GLU A 294 -20.21 38.04 17.84
CA GLU A 294 -20.26 37.76 16.40
C GLU A 294 -18.87 37.83 15.75
N PHE A 295 -17.93 38.62 16.28
CA PHE A 295 -16.57 38.76 15.73
C PHE A 295 -15.53 37.83 16.39
N ILE A 296 -15.87 37.15 17.49
CA ILE A 296 -14.93 36.24 18.18
C ILE A 296 -14.60 35.00 17.33
N GLN A 297 -15.61 34.41 16.66
CA GLN A 297 -15.41 33.26 15.78
C GLN A 297 -14.60 33.61 14.53
N PRO A 298 -14.88 34.73 13.81
CA PRO A 298 -14.02 35.22 12.73
C PRO A 298 -12.56 35.40 13.16
N THR A 299 -12.30 36.01 14.33
CA THR A 299 -10.92 36.14 14.84
C THR A 299 -10.26 34.78 15.10
N ASN A 300 -10.98 33.82 15.68
CA ASN A 300 -10.46 32.46 15.85
C ASN A 300 -10.14 31.79 14.49
N GLN A 301 -10.99 31.96 13.48
CA GLN A 301 -10.75 31.45 12.13
C GLN A 301 -9.53 32.12 11.48
N GLY A 302 -9.36 33.43 11.66
CA GLY A 302 -8.19 34.18 11.20
C GLY A 302 -6.90 33.68 11.85
N ILE A 303 -6.92 33.40 13.16
CA ILE A 303 -5.79 32.81 13.88
C ILE A 303 -5.50 31.39 13.36
N GLN A 304 -6.51 30.54 13.21
CA GLN A 304 -6.33 29.19 12.68
C GLN A 304 -5.73 29.19 11.27
N ALA A 305 -6.21 30.05 10.38
CA ALA A 305 -5.66 30.18 9.04
C ALA A 305 -4.20 30.69 9.04
N ALA A 306 -3.84 31.53 10.02
CA ALA A 306 -2.47 32.00 10.18
C ALA A 306 -1.52 30.90 10.70
N LEU A 307 -2.03 29.90 11.43
CA LEU A 307 -1.21 28.79 11.93
C LEU A 307 -0.76 27.83 10.83
N ASP A 308 -1.45 27.78 9.68
CA ASP A 308 -1.06 26.92 8.56
C ASP A 308 0.31 27.30 7.98
N ASN A 309 0.68 28.58 8.00
CA ASN A 309 1.97 29.09 7.52
C ASN A 309 2.76 29.72 8.66
N GLY A 310 3.64 28.94 9.28
CA GLY A 310 4.55 29.40 10.32
C GLY A 310 5.52 30.50 9.86
N VAL A 311 5.99 31.29 10.81
CA VAL A 311 6.78 32.50 10.54
C VAL A 311 8.25 32.18 10.22
N LEU A 312 8.78 31.03 10.68
CA LEU A 312 10.19 30.70 10.50
C LEU A 312 10.49 30.11 9.13
N ALA A 313 9.76 29.06 8.74
CA ALA A 313 10.01 28.32 7.51
C ALA A 313 8.72 27.96 6.75
N GLY A 314 7.57 28.51 7.17
CA GLY A 314 6.28 28.27 6.51
C GLY A 314 5.65 26.93 6.86
N TYR A 315 6.13 26.25 7.92
CA TYR A 315 5.53 24.99 8.35
C TYR A 315 4.31 25.22 9.26
N PRO A 316 3.35 24.29 9.30
CA PRO A 316 2.20 24.44 10.19
C PRO A 316 2.63 24.55 11.66
N THR A 317 2.08 25.56 12.33
CA THR A 317 2.34 25.84 13.74
C THR A 317 1.38 25.02 14.60
N VAL A 318 1.92 24.25 15.54
CA VAL A 318 1.17 23.31 16.40
C VAL A 318 1.49 23.56 17.87
N ASP A 319 0.64 23.02 18.76
CA ASP A 319 0.79 23.14 20.22
C ASP A 319 0.85 24.60 20.69
N VAL A 320 -0.16 25.38 20.29
CA VAL A 320 -0.29 26.80 20.66
C VAL A 320 -1.65 27.05 21.27
N LYS A 321 -1.66 27.72 22.42
CA LYS A 321 -2.87 28.23 23.05
C LYS A 321 -2.93 29.74 22.88
N VAL A 322 -4.06 30.23 22.37
CA VAL A 322 -4.29 31.65 22.12
C VAL A 322 -5.48 32.08 22.97
N SER A 323 -5.23 33.05 23.85
CA SER A 323 -6.26 33.65 24.70
C SER A 323 -6.56 35.06 24.21
N LEU A 324 -7.81 35.33 23.86
CA LEU A 324 -8.29 36.64 23.43
C LEU A 324 -8.64 37.47 24.67
N VAL A 325 -7.79 38.46 24.98
CA VAL A 325 -7.84 39.17 26.28
C VAL A 325 -8.65 40.47 26.18
N ASP A 326 -8.47 41.22 25.09
CA ASP A 326 -9.06 42.55 24.93
C ASP A 326 -9.15 42.95 23.44
N GLY A 327 -9.88 44.02 23.14
CA GLY A 327 -9.99 44.53 21.77
C GLY A 327 -10.84 45.79 21.66
N GLN A 328 -10.93 46.32 20.45
CA GLN A 328 -11.77 47.47 20.13
C GLN A 328 -12.43 47.28 18.77
N TYR A 329 -13.68 47.72 18.67
CA TYR A 329 -14.46 47.75 17.43
C TYR A 329 -15.03 49.16 17.24
N HIS A 330 -15.47 49.44 16.02
CA HIS A 330 -16.17 50.67 15.63
C HIS A 330 -17.50 50.28 14.99
N ASP A 331 -18.60 50.89 15.44
CA ASP A 331 -19.96 50.46 15.09
C ASP A 331 -20.26 50.47 13.58
N VAL A 332 -19.56 51.31 12.82
CA VAL A 332 -19.82 51.52 11.38
C VAL A 332 -18.74 50.89 10.49
N ASP A 333 -17.51 50.78 10.99
CA ASP A 333 -16.35 50.38 10.19
C ASP A 333 -15.80 48.98 10.54
N SER A 334 -16.33 48.33 11.58
CA SER A 334 -15.96 46.94 11.91
C SER A 334 -16.81 45.94 11.14
N ASN A 335 -16.17 44.92 10.57
CA ASN A 335 -16.81 43.80 9.90
C ASN A 335 -16.05 42.49 10.21
N GLU A 336 -16.67 41.35 9.88
CA GLU A 336 -16.09 40.03 10.12
C GLU A 336 -14.72 39.83 9.44
N MET A 337 -14.50 40.46 8.29
CA MET A 337 -13.24 40.35 7.53
C MET A 337 -12.11 41.20 8.11
N ALA A 338 -12.42 42.19 8.95
CA ALA A 338 -11.44 43.04 9.62
C ALA A 338 -10.88 42.38 10.89
N PHE A 339 -11.66 41.49 11.52
CA PHE A 339 -11.35 40.77 12.75
C PHE A 339 -10.72 39.40 12.48
#